data_AF-A0AA48GP41-F1
#
_entry.id   AF-A0AA48GP41-F1
#
_cell.length_a   1.000
_cell.length_b   1.000
_cell.length_c   1.000
_cell.angle_alpha   90.00
_cell.angle_beta   90.00
_cell.angle_gamma   90.00
#
_symmetry.space_group_name_H-M   'P 1'
#
loop_
_entity.id
_entity.type
_entity.pdbx_description
1 polymer ?
#
loop_
_entity_poly.entity_id
_entity_poly.type
_entity_poly.pdbx_seq_one_letter_code
_entity_poly.pdbx_strand_id
1 'polypeptide(L)'
;MNTSVLLKSSTLWGALAFSGIASTAILLFSPGGVGSLHKRQAELLDQQRQLVKMRRANLELSEEVKRLAARDPELYEALARQQGLARPGETIYTFRERGARR
;
A
#
# COMPACT_ATOMS: atom_id res chain seq x y z
N MET A 1 -48.07 31.34 -21.84
CA MET A 1 -48.53 30.05 -21.30
C MET A 1 -48.38 30.09 -19.79
N ASN A 2 -49.47 29.87 -19.04
CA ASN A 2 -49.49 30.05 -17.59
C ASN A 2 -48.71 28.95 -16.87
N THR A 3 -47.59 29.31 -16.24
CA THR A 3 -46.75 28.43 -15.42
C THR A 3 -47.51 27.82 -14.25
N SER A 4 -48.53 28.52 -13.75
CA SER A 4 -49.40 28.06 -12.66
C SER A 4 -50.24 26.82 -12.99
N VAL A 5 -50.52 26.54 -14.27
CA VAL A 5 -51.25 25.33 -14.70
C VAL A 5 -50.31 24.13 -14.79
N LEU A 6 -49.06 24.35 -15.22
CA LEU A 6 -48.01 23.31 -15.27
C LEU A 6 -47.65 22.81 -13.86
N LEU A 7 -47.47 23.73 -12.90
CA LEU A 7 -47.14 23.40 -11.50
C LEU A 7 -48.24 22.64 -10.75
N LYS A 8 -49.48 22.67 -11.25
CA LYS A 8 -50.63 21.95 -10.66
C LYS A 8 -50.78 20.52 -11.17
N SER A 9 -50.05 20.15 -12.22
CA SER A 9 -50.11 18.79 -12.78
C SER A 9 -49.32 17.82 -11.89
N SER A 10 -50.06 16.89 -11.26
CA SER A 10 -49.51 15.84 -10.39
C SER A 10 -48.43 14.99 -11.09
N THR A 11 -48.52 14.88 -12.41
CA THR A 11 -47.54 14.20 -13.27
C THR A 11 -46.19 14.89 -13.33
N LEU A 12 -46.13 16.22 -13.36
CA LEU A 12 -44.86 16.96 -13.35
C LEU A 12 -44.14 16.84 -12.00
N TRP A 13 -44.88 16.91 -10.89
CA TRP A 13 -44.33 16.67 -9.55
C TRP A 13 -43.83 15.23 -9.37
N GLY A 14 -44.58 14.25 -9.88
CA GLY A 14 -44.16 12.84 -9.88
C GLY A 14 -42.87 12.63 -10.68
N ALA A 15 -42.78 13.22 -11.88
CA ALA A 15 -41.58 13.15 -12.71
C ALA A 15 -40.37 13.84 -12.05
N LEU A 16 -40.59 14.98 -11.39
CA LEU A 16 -39.53 15.69 -10.68
C LEU A 16 -39.01 14.90 -9.47
N ALA A 17 -39.92 14.33 -8.68
CA ALA A 17 -39.57 13.48 -7.55
C ALA A 17 -38.83 12.22 -7.99
N PHE A 18 -39.31 11.58 -9.06
CA PHE A 18 -38.66 10.41 -9.64
C PHE A 18 -37.26 10.72 -10.17
N SER A 19 -37.09 11.83 -10.89
CA SER A 19 -35.79 12.32 -11.36
C SER A 19 -34.82 12.58 -10.20
N GLY A 20 -35.30 13.22 -9.13
CA GLY A 20 -34.50 13.46 -7.92
C GLY A 20 -34.03 12.14 -7.29
N ILE A 21 -34.96 11.22 -7.04
CA ILE A 21 -34.64 9.91 -6.44
C ILE A 21 -33.68 9.11 -7.31
N ALA A 22 -33.93 9.05 -8.63
CA ALA A 22 -33.06 8.34 -9.57
C ALA A 22 -31.64 8.93 -9.57
N SER A 23 -31.52 10.25 -9.54
CA SER A 23 -30.20 10.92 -9.50
C SER A 23 -29.46 10.63 -8.20
N THR A 24 -30.15 10.64 -7.06
CA THR A 24 -29.55 10.29 -5.76
C THR A 24 -29.15 8.81 -5.70
N ALA A 25 -29.99 7.92 -6.23
CA ALA A 25 -29.68 6.49 -6.30
C ALA A 25 -28.46 6.24 -7.18
N ILE A 26 -28.34 6.91 -8.33
CA ILE A 26 -27.16 6.81 -9.18
C ILE A 26 -25.91 7.28 -8.42
N LEU A 27 -25.94 8.39 -7.70
CA LEU A 27 -24.76 8.84 -6.93
C LEU A 27 -24.36 7.89 -5.80
N LEU A 28 -25.33 7.27 -5.13
CA LEU A 28 -25.08 6.33 -4.03
C LEU A 28 -24.57 4.96 -4.52
N PHE A 29 -25.14 4.45 -5.62
CA PHE A 29 -24.89 3.10 -6.14
C PHE A 29 -24.00 3.07 -7.40
N SER A 30 -23.55 4.21 -7.90
CA SER A 30 -22.63 4.30 -9.05
C SER A 30 -21.28 3.61 -8.76
N PRO A 31 -20.60 3.09 -9.78
CA PRO A 31 -19.19 2.72 -9.71
C PRO A 31 -18.34 3.95 -9.33
N GLY A 32 -17.98 4.07 -8.05
CA GLY A 32 -17.33 5.27 -7.47
C GLY A 32 -18.14 5.94 -6.35
N GLY A 33 -19.37 5.49 -6.10
CA GLY A 33 -20.23 5.96 -5.00
C GLY A 33 -19.73 5.51 -3.62
N VAL A 34 -20.47 5.95 -2.59
CA VAL A 34 -20.06 5.90 -1.17
C VAL A 34 -19.66 4.50 -0.69
N GLY A 35 -20.38 3.46 -1.13
CA GLY A 35 -20.06 2.07 -0.78
C GLY A 35 -18.73 1.59 -1.35
N SER A 36 -18.39 1.99 -2.57
CA SER A 36 -17.10 1.66 -3.20
C SER A 36 -15.94 2.42 -2.57
N LEU A 37 -16.17 3.65 -2.12
CA LEU A 37 -15.19 4.45 -1.39
C LEU A 37 -14.86 3.83 -0.04
N HIS A 38 -15.87 3.38 0.71
CA HIS A 38 -15.65 2.67 1.98
C HIS A 38 -14.86 1.38 1.80
N LYS A 39 -15.17 0.58 0.77
CA LYS A 39 -14.41 -0.64 0.46
C LYS A 39 -12.95 -0.33 0.11
N ARG A 40 -12.71 0.67 -0.76
CA ARG A 40 -11.35 1.11 -1.11
C ARG A 40 -10.59 1.64 0.11
N GLN A 41 -11.26 2.36 1.00
CA GLN A 41 -10.63 2.87 2.21
C GLN A 41 -10.25 1.74 3.19
N ALA A 42 -11.10 0.72 3.33
CA ALA A 42 -10.78 -0.46 4.11
C ALA A 42 -9.58 -1.23 3.51
N GLU A 43 -9.55 -1.37 2.18
CA GLU A 43 -8.46 -2.03 1.46
C GLU A 43 -7.13 -1.27 1.59
N LEU A 44 -7.16 0.07 1.49
CA LEU A 44 -5.98 0.91 1.73
C LEU A 44 -5.47 0.78 3.17
N LEU A 45 -6.36 0.72 4.15
CA LEU A 45 -5.97 0.53 5.55
C LEU A 45 -5.35 -0.86 5.77
N ASP A 46 -5.88 -1.90 5.14
CA ASP A 46 -5.30 -3.25 5.24
C ASP A 46 -3.91 -3.30 4.57
N GLN A 47 -3.77 -2.74 3.37
CA GLN A 47 -2.49 -2.64 2.67
C GLN A 47 -1.46 -1.86 3.50
N GLN A 48 -1.84 -0.75 4.13
CA GLN A 48 -0.93 -0.03 5.03
C GLN A 48 -0.48 -0.89 6.21
N ARG A 49 -1.38 -1.67 6.82
CA ARG A 49 -1.02 -2.60 7.90
C ARG A 49 -0.05 -3.67 7.42
N GLN A 50 -0.28 -4.22 6.23
CA GLN A 50 0.61 -5.20 5.61
C GLN A 50 2.00 -4.61 5.35
N LEU A 51 2.08 -3.39 4.82
CA LEU A 51 3.35 -2.70 4.61
C LEU A 51 4.12 -2.47 5.91
N VAL A 52 3.45 -2.08 6.99
CA VAL A 52 4.09 -1.91 8.30
C VAL A 52 4.63 -3.25 8.82
N LYS A 53 3.87 -4.34 8.67
CA LYS A 53 4.34 -5.68 9.05
C LYS A 53 5.55 -6.11 8.23
N MET A 54 5.50 -5.97 6.91
CA MET A 54 6.63 -6.30 6.02
C MET A 54 7.87 -5.45 6.33
N ARG A 55 7.68 -4.16 6.63
CA ARG A 55 8.79 -3.28 7.01
C ARG A 55 9.47 -3.71 8.31
N ARG A 56 8.69 -4.12 9.31
CA ARG A 56 9.24 -4.64 10.58
C ARG A 56 10.00 -5.94 10.35
N ALA A 57 9.42 -6.88 9.63
CA ALA A 57 10.08 -8.15 9.28
C ALA A 57 11.38 -7.93 8.49
N ASN A 58 11.38 -7.00 7.53
CA ASN A 58 12.60 -6.63 6.80
C ASN A 58 13.67 -6.02 7.70
N LEU A 59 13.28 -5.18 8.67
CA LEU A 59 14.23 -4.62 9.63
C LEU A 59 14.84 -5.72 10.51
N GLU A 60 14.01 -6.58 11.10
CA GLU A 60 14.45 -7.72 11.91
C GLU A 60 15.40 -8.64 11.14
N LEU A 61 15.03 -9.01 9.91
CA LEU A 61 15.87 -9.83 9.04
C LEU A 61 17.18 -9.13 8.68
N SER A 62 17.14 -7.82 8.41
CA SER A 62 18.35 -7.05 8.10
C SER A 62 19.31 -6.97 9.28
N GLU A 63 18.78 -6.84 10.49
CA GLU A 63 19.58 -6.87 11.72
C GLU A 63 20.17 -8.25 11.96
N GLU A 64 19.40 -9.31 11.71
CA GLU A 64 19.89 -10.68 11.80
C GLU A 64 21.01 -10.97 10.80
N VAL A 65 20.83 -10.55 9.55
CA VAL A 65 21.86 -10.62 8.51
C VAL A 65 23.11 -9.86 8.94
N LYS A 66 22.98 -8.65 9.50
CA LYS A 66 24.12 -7.89 10.04
C LYS A 66 24.81 -8.62 11.19
N ARG A 67 24.05 -9.22 12.11
CA ARG A 67 24.60 -10.01 13.22
C ARG A 67 25.34 -11.25 12.73
N LEU A 68 24.80 -11.95 11.74
CA LEU A 68 25.47 -13.10 11.11
C LEU A 68 26.74 -12.66 10.39
N ALA A 69 26.68 -11.60 9.59
CA ALA A 69 27.83 -11.06 8.88
C ALA A 69 28.94 -10.59 9.84
N ALA A 70 28.59 -10.06 11.01
CA ALA A 70 29.55 -9.67 12.04
C ALA A 70 30.21 -10.87 12.74
N ARG A 71 29.57 -12.05 12.75
CA ARG A 71 30.13 -13.27 13.36
C ARG A 71 31.07 -14.01 12.43
N ASP A 72 30.70 -14.17 11.16
CA ASP A 72 31.52 -14.86 10.16
C ASP A 72 31.51 -14.13 8.79
N PRO A 73 32.44 -13.19 8.59
CA PRO A 73 32.55 -12.44 7.34
C PRO A 73 32.90 -13.33 6.13
N GLU A 74 33.67 -14.40 6.34
CA GLU A 74 34.11 -15.33 5.27
C GLU A 74 32.95 -16.17 4.73
N LEU A 75 31.97 -16.54 5.58
CA LEU A 75 30.75 -17.24 5.16
C LEU A 75 29.84 -16.34 4.31
N TYR A 76 29.79 -15.05 4.65
CA TYR A 76 29.05 -14.05 3.89
C TYR A 76 29.65 -13.86 2.49
N GLU A 77 30.99 -13.89 2.39
CA GLU A 77 31.71 -13.85 1.12
C GLU A 77 31.41 -15.08 0.24
N ALA A 78 31.43 -16.29 0.83
CA ALA A 78 31.10 -17.52 0.11
C ALA A 78 29.66 -17.50 -0.44
N LEU A 79 28.70 -17.03 0.37
CA LEU A 79 27.30 -16.86 -0.03
C LEU A 79 27.14 -15.79 -1.13
N ALA A 80 27.84 -14.66 -1.01
CA ALA A 80 27.78 -13.58 -2.01
C ALA A 80 28.34 -14.01 -3.37
N ARG A 81 29.41 -14.83 -3.38
CA ARG A 81 29.94 -15.44 -4.61
C ARG A 81 28.97 -16.48 -5.18
N GLN A 82 28.39 -17.33 -4.34
CA GLN A 82 27.48 -18.38 -4.78
C GLN A 82 26.14 -17.85 -5.35
N GLN A 83 25.63 -16.75 -4.80
CA GLN A 83 24.41 -16.09 -5.30
C GLN A 83 24.66 -15.04 -6.40
N GLY A 84 25.92 -14.83 -6.83
CA GLY A 84 26.25 -13.85 -7.86
C GLY A 84 26.03 -12.39 -7.44
N LEU A 85 26.02 -12.12 -6.13
CA LEU A 85 25.86 -10.77 -5.55
C LEU A 85 27.18 -9.97 -5.57
N ALA A 86 28.32 -10.65 -5.72
CA ALA A 86 29.62 -10.01 -5.92
C ALA A 86 29.86 -9.78 -7.42
N ARG A 87 30.28 -8.56 -7.81
CA ARG A 87 30.69 -8.28 -9.19
C ARG A 87 32.04 -8.95 -9.47
N PRO A 88 32.22 -9.59 -10.65
CA PRO A 88 33.51 -10.20 -10.99
C PRO A 88 34.60 -9.11 -11.09
N GLY A 89 35.65 -9.24 -10.26
CA GLY A 89 36.81 -8.35 -10.24
C GLY A 89 36.83 -7.28 -9.13
N GLU A 90 35.90 -7.31 -8.19
CA GLU A 90 35.85 -6.34 -7.08
C GLU A 90 36.73 -6.77 -5.89
N THR A 91 37.75 -5.98 -5.55
CA THR A 91 38.62 -6.19 -4.37
C THR A 91 38.04 -5.45 -3.17
N ILE A 92 37.38 -6.18 -2.25
CA ILE A 92 36.80 -5.61 -1.03
C ILE A 92 37.85 -5.64 0.10
N TYR A 93 38.25 -4.46 0.59
CA TYR A 93 39.21 -4.34 1.69
C TYR A 93 38.54 -4.57 3.06
N THR A 94 38.98 -5.58 3.81
CA THR A 94 38.55 -5.80 5.20
C THR A 94 39.53 -5.15 6.18
N PHE A 95 39.05 -4.23 7.03
CA PHE A 95 39.84 -3.70 8.15
C PHE A 95 39.61 -4.54 9.40
N ARG A 96 40.67 -5.15 9.92
CA ARG A 96 40.63 -5.88 11.20
C ARG A 96 40.65 -4.87 12.34
N GLU A 97 39.53 -4.71 13.05
CA GLU A 97 39.47 -3.87 14.25
C GLU A 97 40.44 -4.43 15.32
N ARG A 98 41.52 -3.70 15.57
CA ARG A 98 42.53 -4.05 16.56
C ARG A 98 42.12 -3.43 17.89
N GLY A 99 41.35 -4.14 18.72
CA GLY A 99 40.81 -3.50 19.92
C GLY A 99 40.28 -4.35 21.08
N ALA A 100 40.53 -5.65 21.17
CA ALA A 100 40.26 -6.41 22.40
C ALA A 100 41.58 -6.91 23.02
N ARG A 101 42.33 -5.99 23.65
CA ARG A 101 43.40 -6.36 24.58
C ARG A 101 42.80 -6.54 25.98
N ARG A 102 42.95 -7.76 26.48
CA ARG A 102 43.09 -8.22 27.89
C ARG A 102 42.16 -7.63 28.94
#